data_AF-A0A9P5SWB6-F1
#
_entry.id   AF-A0A9P5SWB6-F1
#
_cell.length_a   1.000
_cell.length_b   1.000
_cell.length_c   1.000
_cell.angle_alpha   90.00
_cell.angle_beta   90.00
_cell.angle_gamma   90.00
#
_symmetry.space_group_name_H-M   'P 1'
#
loop_
_entity.id
_entity.type
_entity.pdbx_description
1 polymer ?
#
loop_
_entity_poly.entity_id
_entity_poly.type
_entity_poly.pdbx_seq_one_letter_code
_entity_poly.pdbx_strand_id
1 'polypeptide(L)'
;MDATLIRTINKLHDAFSTVGVHNPVDLPQIVVIGSQSSGKSSVLENIVGRDFLPRGTGIVTRRPLVLQLVNRPAPTAAEDADSKGK
;
A
#
# COMPACT_ATOMS: atom_id res chain seq x y z
N MET A 1 -6.08 4.05 9.48
CA MET A 1 -4.62 3.83 9.34
C MET A 1 -3.90 4.71 10.32
N ASP A 2 -2.93 4.18 11.05
CA ASP A 2 -2.15 4.95 12.02
C ASP A 2 -1.16 5.89 11.31
N ALA A 3 -1.46 7.18 11.33
CA ALA A 3 -0.61 8.22 10.75
C ALA A 3 0.74 8.36 11.46
N THR A 4 0.83 7.92 12.72
CA THR A 4 2.03 7.98 13.54
C THR A 4 3.08 7.00 13.02
N LEU A 5 2.67 5.75 12.74
CA LEU A 5 3.54 4.72 12.19
C LEU A 5 4.13 5.15 10.83
N ILE A 6 3.29 5.66 9.92
CA ILE A 6 3.73 6.14 8.60
C ILE A 6 4.76 7.27 8.76
N ARG A 7 4.50 8.24 9.65
CA ARG A 7 5.42 9.36 9.90
C ARG A 7 6.76 8.88 10.45
N THR A 8 6.74 7.93 11.38
CA THR A 8 7.97 7.39 11.99
C THR A 8 8.79 6.60 10.97
N ILE A 9 8.16 5.73 10.18
CA ILE A 9 8.84 4.94 9.14
C ILE A 9 9.43 5.87 8.07
N ASN A 10 8.69 6.89 7.61
CA ASN A 10 9.20 7.82 6.61
C ASN A 10 10.42 8.59 7.14
N LYS A 11 10.36 9.12 8.37
CA LYS A 11 11.52 9.80 9.00
C LYS A 11 12.74 8.89 9.09
N LEU A 12 12.52 7.62 9.42
CA LEU A 12 13.56 6.62 9.52
C LEU A 12 14.17 6.34 8.13
N HIS A 13 13.32 6.18 7.11
CA HIS A 13 13.73 6.01 5.72
C HIS A 13 14.59 7.18 5.22
N ASP A 14 14.17 8.42 5.49
CA ASP A 14 14.92 9.64 5.14
C ASP A 14 16.29 9.67 5.83
N ALA A 15 16.33 9.35 7.13
CA ALA A 15 17.56 9.32 7.92
C ALA A 15 18.55 8.24 7.48
N PHE A 16 18.07 7.10 6.99
CA PHE A 16 18.94 6.05 6.45
C PHE A 16 19.42 6.35 5.03
N SER A 17 18.58 7.04 4.24
CA SER A 17 18.93 7.47 2.89
C SER A 17 20.09 8.47 2.89
N THR A 18 20.18 9.35 3.89
CA THR A 18 21.29 10.30 4.04
C THR A 18 22.62 9.64 4.41
N VAL A 19 22.58 8.48 5.06
CA VAL A 19 23.77 7.70 5.47
C VAL A 19 24.20 6.70 4.39
N GLY A 20 23.48 6.63 3.26
CA GLY A 20 23.77 5.71 2.16
C GLY A 20 23.36 4.26 2.44
N VAL A 21 22.54 4.03 3.47
CA VAL A 21 21.97 2.71 3.77
C VAL A 21 20.71 2.55 2.93
N HIS A 22 20.79 1.71 1.90
CA HIS A 22 19.65 1.42 1.03
C HIS A 22 18.62 0.55 1.78
N ASN A 23 17.39 1.04 1.85
CA ASN A 23 16.18 0.31 2.24
C ASN A 23 16.26 -0.38 3.62
N PRO A 24 16.30 0.38 4.72
CA PRO A 24 16.54 -0.11 6.08
C PRO A 24 15.38 -0.91 6.69
N VAL A 25 14.16 -0.76 6.18
CA VAL A 25 12.96 -1.37 6.75
C VAL A 25 12.39 -2.38 5.77
N ASP A 26 12.75 -3.64 5.96
CA ASP A 26 12.07 -4.75 5.31
C ASP A 26 10.76 -5.03 6.06
N LEU A 27 9.65 -4.58 5.48
CA LEU A 27 8.33 -4.77 6.07
C LEU A 27 7.84 -6.20 5.77
N PRO A 28 7.28 -6.91 6.77
CA PRO A 28 6.76 -8.24 6.55
C PRO A 28 5.61 -8.23 5.55
N GLN A 29 5.58 -9.22 4.67
CA GLN A 29 4.48 -9.42 3.74
C GLN A 29 3.31 -10.11 4.43
N ILE A 30 2.09 -9.62 4.19
CA ILE A 30 0.86 -10.25 4.69
C ILE A 30 0.27 -11.12 3.59
N VAL A 31 0.13 -12.41 3.87
CA VAL A 31 -0.49 -13.39 2.96
C VAL A 31 -1.70 -14.00 3.64
N VAL A 32 -2.83 -14.06 2.93
CA VAL A 32 -4.08 -14.63 3.45
C VAL A 32 -4.27 -16.02 2.86
N ILE A 33 -4.32 -17.04 3.72
CA ILE A 33 -4.43 -18.46 3.35
C ILE A 33 -5.69 -19.04 3.99
N GLY A 34 -6.42 -19.88 3.26
CA GLY A 34 -7.61 -20.55 3.80
C GLY A 34 -8.55 -21.12 2.74
N SER A 35 -9.48 -21.95 3.18
CA SER A 35 -10.48 -22.62 2.33
C SER A 35 -11.29 -21.65 1.46
N GLN A 36 -11.84 -22.13 0.35
CA GLN A 36 -12.76 -21.33 -0.47
C GLN A 36 -13.92 -20.81 0.40
N SER A 37 -14.39 -19.59 0.11
CA SER A 37 -15.45 -18.90 0.87
C SER A 37 -15.13 -18.53 2.34
N SER A 38 -13.90 -18.73 2.83
CA SER A 38 -13.52 -18.39 4.21
C SER A 38 -13.32 -16.88 4.49
N GLY A 39 -13.80 -15.99 3.61
CA GLY A 39 -13.68 -14.54 3.81
C GLY A 39 -12.29 -13.92 3.53
N LYS A 40 -11.40 -14.61 2.80
CA LYS A 40 -10.02 -14.13 2.53
C LYS A 40 -9.95 -12.71 1.96
N SER A 41 -10.76 -12.43 0.94
CA SER A 41 -10.80 -11.10 0.32
C SER A 41 -11.27 -10.05 1.32
N SER A 42 -12.30 -10.36 2.13
CA SER A 42 -12.83 -9.44 3.14
C SER A 42 -11.82 -9.13 4.24
N VAL A 43 -11.01 -10.11 4.67
CA VAL A 43 -9.93 -9.87 5.64
C VAL A 43 -8.88 -8.92 5.05
N LEU A 44 -8.46 -9.14 3.79
CA LEU A 44 -7.47 -8.28 3.15
C LEU A 44 -8.00 -6.84 2.97
N GLU A 45 -9.28 -6.69 2.59
CA GLU A 45 -9.94 -5.38 2.46
C GLU A 45 -10.04 -4.64 3.79
N ASN A 46 -10.39 -5.35 4.87
CA ASN A 46 -10.46 -4.75 6.21
C ASN A 46 -9.09 -4.27 6.70
N ILE A 47 -8.00 -4.98 6.36
CA ILE A 47 -6.63 -4.55 6.69
C ILE A 47 -6.28 -3.25 5.96
N VAL A 48 -6.64 -3.15 4.68
CA VAL A 48 -6.39 -1.95 3.86
C VAL A 48 -7.37 -0.81 4.20
N GLY A 49 -8.56 -1.14 4.72
CA GLY A 49 -9.62 -0.19 5.04
C GLY A 49 -10.33 0.38 3.80
N ARG A 50 -10.29 -0.33 2.66
CA ARG A 50 -10.97 0.06 1.42
C ARG A 50 -11.53 -1.18 0.72
N ASP A 51 -12.66 -1.03 0.05
CA ASP A 51 -13.18 -2.04 -0.87
C ASP A 51 -12.40 -1.96 -2.20
N PHE A 52 -11.73 -3.04 -2.58
CA PHE A 52 -10.96 -3.09 -3.83
C PHE A 52 -10.86 -4.50 -4.44
N LEU A 53 -11.28 -5.53 -3.71
CA LEU A 53 -11.34 -6.89 -4.22
C LEU A 53 -12.77 -7.24 -4.61
N PRO A 54 -12.94 -8.08 -5.64
CA PRO A 54 -14.26 -8.64 -5.92
C PRO A 54 -14.75 -9.44 -4.70
N ARG A 55 -16.03 -9.30 -4.38
CA ARG A 55 -16.77 -10.08 -3.39
C ARG A 55 -18.03 -10.64 -4.05
N GLY A 56 -18.45 -11.84 -3.67
CA GLY A 56 -19.63 -12.48 -4.25
C GLY A 56 -19.74 -13.96 -3.90
N THR A 57 -20.78 -14.60 -4.42
CA THR A 57 -21.00 -16.04 -4.30
C THR A 57 -20.16 -16.81 -5.33
N GLY A 58 -19.81 -18.07 -5.02
CA GLY A 58 -18.97 -18.91 -5.89
C GLY A 58 -17.46 -18.68 -5.72
N ILE A 59 -16.69 -18.94 -6.78
CA ILE A 59 -15.22 -18.81 -6.76
C ILE A 59 -14.83 -17.38 -7.14
N VAL A 60 -14.41 -16.61 -6.15
CA VAL A 60 -14.10 -15.19 -6.31
C VAL A 60 -12.65 -14.98 -6.73
N THR A 61 -11.69 -15.38 -5.88
CA THR A 61 -10.26 -15.24 -6.16
C THR A 61 -9.78 -16.38 -7.04
N ARG A 62 -9.71 -16.16 -8.35
CA ARG A 62 -9.26 -17.17 -9.35
C ARG A 62 -7.80 -17.02 -9.76
N ARG A 63 -7.14 -15.95 -9.34
CA ARG A 63 -5.73 -15.65 -9.63
C ARG A 63 -5.06 -15.10 -8.37
N PRO A 64 -3.77 -15.38 -8.14
CA PRO A 64 -3.00 -14.67 -7.13
C PRO A 64 -3.02 -13.17 -7.42
N LEU A 65 -3.12 -12.37 -6.37
CA LEU A 65 -3.03 -10.92 -6.43
C LEU A 65 -1.94 -10.49 -5.46
N VAL A 66 -0.95 -9.78 -5.98
CA VAL A 66 0.09 -9.14 -5.17
C VAL A 66 -0.26 -7.66 -5.07
N LEU A 67 -0.58 -7.21 -3.86
CA LEU A 67 -0.90 -5.81 -3.58
C LEU A 67 0.34 -5.11 -3.03
N GLN A 68 0.79 -4.07 -3.71
CA GLN A 68 1.88 -3.21 -3.25
C GLN A 68 1.32 -1.84 -2.88
N LEU A 69 1.38 -1.50 -1.59
CA LEU A 69 0.99 -0.18 -1.11
C LEU A 69 2.21 0.76 -1.17
N VAL A 70 2.08 1.85 -1.92
CA VAL A 70 3.12 2.87 -2.06
C VAL A 70 2.61 4.18 -1.50
N ASN A 71 3.28 4.70 -0.47
CA ASN A 71 3.02 6.03 0.06
C ASN A 71 3.56 7.08 -0.93
N ARG A 72 2.68 7.87 -1.54
CA ARG A 72 3.06 9.03 -2.36
C ARG A 72 2.49 10.30 -1.74
N PRO A 73 3.29 11.36 -1.55
CA PRO A 73 2.76 12.66 -1.14
C PRO A 73 1.78 13.16 -2.21
N ALA A 74 0.76 13.91 -1.77
CA ALA A 74 -0.16 14.54 -2.71
C ALA A 74 0.64 15.54 -3.58
N PRO A 75 0.39 15.59 -4.90
CA PRO A 75 1.00 16.61 -5.74
C PRO A 75 0.55 17.99 -5.22
N THR A 76 1.52 18.80 -4.82
CA THR A 76 1.27 20.21 -4.51
C THR A 76 0.86 20.89 -5.81
N ALA A 77 -0.29 21.56 -5.81
CA ALA A 77 -0.92 22.20 -6.98
C ALA A 77 -0.09 23.33 -7.66
N ALA A 78 1.23 23.40 -7.40
CA ALA A 78 2.15 24.42 -7.89
C ALA A 78 3.00 23.97 -9.09
N GLU A 79 3.06 22.68 -9.44
CA GLU A 79 3.96 22.19 -10.51
C GLU A 79 3.29 22.03 -11.89
N ASP A 80 1.96 22.18 -11.98
CA ASP A 80 1.22 22.04 -13.26
C ASP A 80 1.14 23.35 -14.08
N ALA A 81 1.73 24.45 -13.62
CA ALA A 81 1.66 25.75 -14.31
C ALA A 81 2.76 25.98 -15.36
N ASP A 82 3.85 25.20 -15.36
CA ASP A 82 5.02 25.46 -16.24
C ASP A 82 4.98 24.69 -17.58
N SER A 83 3.98 23.84 -17.82
CA SER A 83 3.87 23.04 -19.05
C SER A 83 2.86 23.58 -20.09
N LYS A 84 2.26 24.77 -19.85
CA LYS A 84 1.36 25.47 -20.78
C LYS A 84 1.99 26.78 -21.29
N GLY A 85 3.21 26.69 -21.80
CA GLY A 85 3.94 27.82 -22.37
C GLY A 85 4.80 27.40 -23.56
N LYS A 86 4.16 26.85 -24.60
CA LYS A 86 4.71 26.73 -25.95
C LYS A 86 3.64 27.10 -26.96
#